data_AF-A0A931YI00-F1
#
_entry.id   AF-A0A931YI00-F1
#
_cell.length_a   1.000
_cell.length_b   1.000
_cell.length_c   1.000
_cell.angle_alpha   90.00
_cell.angle_beta   90.00
_cell.angle_gamma   90.00
#
_symmetry.space_group_name_H-M   'P 1'
#
loop_
_entity.id
_entity.type
_entity.pdbx_description
1 polymer ?
#
loop_
_entity_poly.entity_id
_entity_poly.type
_entity_poly.pdbx_seq_one_letter_code
_entity_poly.pdbx_strand_id
1 'polypeptide(L)'
;MDPREYELSFALEQEHWWFRAKRALVRSLLARYGRPGGRGLDVGCGTGGMLAALGGEGFWVGADAEPLALVFSRKRGLTRLVE
;
A
#
# COMPACT_ATOMS: atom_id res chain seq x y z
N MET A 1 15.50 0.98 -7.89
CA MET A 1 14.56 0.48 -8.91
C MET A 1 14.54 1.52 -10.03
N ASP A 2 14.39 1.12 -11.30
CA ASP A 2 14.33 2.09 -12.40
C ASP A 2 13.06 2.95 -12.24
N PRO A 3 13.10 4.29 -12.41
CA PRO A 3 11.90 5.14 -12.32
C PRO A 3 10.69 4.64 -13.11
N ARG A 4 10.92 4.01 -14.27
CA ARG A 4 9.87 3.45 -15.13
C ARG A 4 9.16 2.25 -14.50
N GLU A 5 9.85 1.50 -13.66
CA GLU A 5 9.26 0.37 -12.93
C GLU A 5 8.25 0.85 -11.87
N TYR A 6 8.43 2.05 -11.30
CA TYR A 6 7.43 2.65 -10.41
C TYR A 6 6.17 3.08 -11.15
N GLU A 7 6.30 3.65 -12.35
CA GLU A 7 5.15 3.99 -13.19
C GLU A 7 4.36 2.73 -13.58
N LEU A 8 5.07 1.69 -14.02
CA LEU A 8 4.48 0.42 -14.37
C LEU A 8 3.81 -0.23 -13.15
N SER A 9 4.48 -0.24 -12.00
CA SER A 9 3.93 -0.78 -10.75
C SER A 9 2.68 -0.02 -10.32
N PHE A 10 2.69 1.32 -10.38
CA PHE A 10 1.55 2.15 -10.04
C PHE A 10 0.34 1.86 -10.94
N ALA A 11 0.55 1.65 -12.24
CA ALA A 11 -0.51 1.32 -13.20
C ALA A 11 -1.03 -0.12 -13.00
N LEU A 12 -0.13 -1.10 -12.92
CA LEU A 12 -0.49 -2.52 -12.82
C LEU A 12 -1.07 -2.91 -11.46
N GLU A 13 -0.75 -2.17 -10.40
CA GLU A 13 -1.19 -2.47 -9.05
C GLU A 13 -2.70 -2.62 -8.94
N GLN A 14 -3.51 -1.98 -9.79
CA GLN A 14 -4.96 -2.10 -9.71
C GLN A 14 -5.50 -3.40 -10.34
N GLU A 15 -4.94 -3.80 -11.47
CA GLU A 15 -5.56 -4.80 -12.35
C GLU A 15 -4.85 -6.15 -12.30
N HIS A 16 -3.54 -6.16 -12.07
CA HIS A 16 -2.75 -7.37 -12.16
C HIS A 16 -3.12 -8.36 -11.04
N TRP A 17 -3.32 -9.62 -11.43
CA TRP A 17 -3.89 -10.69 -10.59
C TRP A 17 -3.17 -10.85 -9.25
N TRP A 18 -1.84 -10.70 -9.25
CA TRP A 18 -1.00 -10.82 -8.05
C TRP A 18 -1.42 -9.83 -6.95
N PHE A 19 -1.62 -8.55 -7.29
CA PHE A 19 -1.98 -7.53 -6.31
C PHE A 19 -3.41 -7.73 -5.80
N ARG A 20 -4.33 -8.18 -6.66
CA ARG A 20 -5.70 -8.54 -6.27
C ARG A 20 -5.69 -9.68 -5.24
N ALA A 21 -4.97 -10.76 -5.52
CA ALA A 21 -4.85 -11.90 -4.61
C ALA A 21 -4.17 -11.52 -3.29
N LYS A 22 -3.06 -10.78 -3.35
CA LYS A 22 -2.33 -10.30 -2.16
C LYS A 22 -3.23 -9.46 -1.24
N ARG A 23 -4.01 -8.52 -1.80
CA ARG A 23 -4.95 -7.69 -1.04
C ARG A 23 -6.04 -8.51 -0.35
N ALA A 24 -6.62 -9.47 -1.07
CA ALA A 24 -7.62 -10.37 -0.49
C ALA A 24 -7.05 -11.19 0.68
N LEU A 25 -5.84 -11.74 0.51
CA LEU A 25 -5.14 -12.48 1.56
C LEU A 25 -4.88 -11.61 2.79
N VAL A 26 -4.26 -10.44 2.61
CA VAL A 26 -3.96 -9.52 3.73
C VAL A 26 -5.22 -9.10 4.48
N ARG A 27 -6.29 -8.74 3.75
CA ARG A 27 -7.59 -8.40 4.36
C ARG A 27 -8.17 -9.56 5.17
N SER A 28 -8.08 -10.80 4.66
CA SER A 28 -8.55 -11.99 5.40
C SER A 28 -7.75 -12.24 6.68
N LEU A 29 -6.42 -12.04 6.63
CA LEU A 29 -5.55 -12.19 7.79
C LEU A 29 -5.82 -11.10 8.84
N LEU A 30 -6.02 -9.86 8.40
CA LEU A 30 -6.38 -8.76 9.30
C LEU A 30 -7.77 -8.94 9.93
N ALA A 31 -8.74 -9.49 9.19
CA ALA A 31 -10.05 -9.81 9.75
C ALA A 31 -9.97 -10.93 10.81
N ARG A 32 -9.09 -11.91 10.62
CA ARG A 32 -8.94 -13.06 11.52
C ARG A 32 -8.06 -12.78 12.74
N TYR A 33 -6.97 -12.05 12.56
CA TYR A 33 -5.91 -11.88 13.55
C TYR A 33 -5.68 -10.41 13.95
N GLY A 34 -6.17 -9.47 13.14
CA GLY A 34 -6.04 -8.05 13.42
C GLY A 34 -7.03 -7.57 14.48
N ARG A 35 -6.84 -6.33 14.90
CA ARG A 35 -7.74 -5.64 15.83
C ARG A 35 -8.56 -4.59 15.06
N PRO A 36 -9.90 -4.58 15.19
CA PRO A 36 -10.72 -3.51 14.62
C PRO A 36 -10.24 -2.14 15.08
N GLY A 37 -10.07 -1.19 14.15
CA GLY A 37 -9.53 0.14 14.45
C GLY A 37 -8.06 0.14 14.87
N GLY A 38 -7.32 -0.94 14.61
CA GLY A 38 -5.90 -1.07 14.93
C GLY A 38 -5.02 -0.04 14.21
N ARG A 39 -3.78 0.06 14.68
CA ARG A 39 -2.71 0.85 14.06
C ARG A 39 -1.75 -0.10 13.34
N GLY A 40 -1.32 0.26 12.14
CA GLY A 40 -0.40 -0.56 11.36
C GLY A 40 0.56 0.26 10.50
N LEU A 41 1.69 -0.36 10.17
CA LEU A 41 2.76 0.20 9.34
C LEU A 41 3.01 -0.75 8.16
N ASP A 42 2.91 -0.22 6.94
CA ASP A 42 3.30 -0.94 5.73
C ASP A 42 4.75 -0.54 5.38
N VAL A 43 5.69 -1.44 5.65
CA VAL A 43 7.13 -1.20 5.46
C VAL A 43 7.53 -1.66 4.05
N GLY A 44 8.13 -0.76 3.28
CA GLY A 44 8.30 -0.94 1.84
C GLY A 44 6.96 -0.81 1.12
N CYS A 45 6.19 0.23 1.46
CA CYS A 45 4.83 0.40 0.94
C CYS A 45 4.76 0.67 -0.57
N GLY A 46 5.90 0.96 -1.21
CA GLY A 46 6.02 1.17 -2.64
C GLY A 46 5.11 2.29 -3.14
N THR A 47 4.39 2.02 -4.21
CA THR A 47 3.41 2.95 -4.81
C THR A 47 2.06 2.98 -4.07
N GLY A 48 1.97 2.36 -2.89
CA GLY A 48 0.87 2.53 -1.95
C GLY A 48 -0.39 1.73 -2.29
N GLY A 49 -0.34 0.77 -3.21
CA GLY A 49 -1.50 0.00 -3.63
C GLY A 49 -2.14 -0.85 -2.53
N MET A 50 -1.35 -1.34 -1.57
CA MET A 50 -1.87 -2.05 -0.38
C MET A 50 -2.55 -1.08 0.59
N LEU A 51 -1.88 -0.01 0.99
CA LEU A 51 -2.43 1.02 1.89
C LEU A 51 -3.74 1.62 1.37
N ALA A 52 -3.78 1.97 0.09
CA ALA A 52 -5.01 2.48 -0.54
C ALA A 52 -6.14 1.45 -0.44
N ALA A 53 -5.81 0.18 -0.64
CA ALA A 53 -6.78 -0.90 -0.53
C ALA A 53 -7.17 -1.25 0.91
N LEU A 54 -6.39 -0.90 1.93
CA LEU A 54 -6.77 -1.03 3.35
C LEU A 54 -7.48 0.22 3.88
N GLY A 55 -7.59 1.28 3.06
CA GLY A 55 -8.19 2.56 3.43
C GLY A 55 -9.57 2.40 4.09
N GLY A 56 -9.77 3.12 5.20
CA GLY A 56 -11.01 3.10 5.99
C GLY A 56 -11.01 2.09 7.14
N GLU A 57 -10.14 1.08 7.12
CA GLU A 57 -10.06 0.06 8.17
C GLU A 57 -8.91 0.35 9.14
N GLY A 58 -9.14 1.22 10.12
CA GLY A 58 -8.12 1.55 11.12
C GLY A 58 -7.12 2.63 10.67
N PHE A 59 -5.97 2.69 11.34
CA PHE A 59 -4.98 3.73 11.16
C PHE A 59 -3.69 3.14 10.56
N TRP A 60 -3.43 3.45 9.29
CA TRP A 60 -2.26 2.94 8.56
C TRP A 60 -1.29 4.07 8.21
N VAL A 61 0.00 3.77 8.33
CA VAL A 61 1.12 4.58 7.84
C VAL A 61 1.90 3.76 6.83
N GLY A 62 2.32 4.38 5.73
CA GLY A 62 3.29 3.79 4.80
C GLY A 62 4.70 4.28 5.08
N ALA A 63 5.67 3.37 5.05
CA ALA A 63 7.08 3.70 5.07
C ALA A 63 7.76 3.13 3.82
N ASP A 64 8.53 3.95 3.12
CA ASP A 64 9.39 3.48 2.04
C ASP A 64 10.63 4.34 1.95
N ALA A 65 11.80 3.71 1.89
CA ALA A 65 13.07 4.39 1.82
C ALA A 65 13.34 5.03 0.45
N GLU A 66 12.53 4.72 -0.58
CA GLU A 66 12.61 5.35 -1.89
C GLU A 66 11.62 6.54 -1.99
N PRO A 67 12.10 7.79 -2.04
CA PRO A 67 11.23 8.97 -2.14
C PRO A 67 10.31 8.94 -3.36
N LEU A 68 10.77 8.38 -4.49
CA LEU A 68 9.96 8.27 -5.70
C LEU A 68 8.73 7.38 -5.49
N ALA A 69 8.85 6.30 -4.73
CA ALA A 69 7.74 5.42 -4.36
C ALA A 69 6.67 6.20 -3.58
N LEU A 70 7.10 7.03 -2.63
CA LEU A 70 6.22 7.90 -1.85
C LEU A 70 5.55 8.99 -2.70
N VAL A 71 6.19 9.49 -3.76
CA VAL A 71 5.54 10.41 -4.72
C VAL A 71 4.34 9.73 -5.38
N PHE A 72 4.48 8.49 -5.83
CA PHE A 72 3.35 7.73 -6.40
C PHE A 72 2.29 7.39 -5.35
N SER A 73 2.68 7.02 -4.14
CA SER A 73 1.75 6.83 -3.02
C SER A 73 0.89 8.07 -2.78
N ARG A 74 1.49 9.28 -2.81
CA ARG A 74 0.75 10.55 -2.68
C ARG A 74 -0.21 10.79 -3.85
N LYS A 75 0.13 10.38 -5.08
CA LYS A 75 -0.79 10.44 -6.24
C LYS A 75 -2.07 9.59 -6.04
N ARG A 76 -2.04 8.57 -5.16
CA ARG A 76 -3.25 7.81 -4.75
C ARG A 76 -4.09 8.51 -3.68
N GLY A 77 -3.69 9.70 -3.23
CA GLY A 77 -4.34 10.42 -2.13
C GLY A 77 -3.91 9.95 -0.73
N LEU A 78 -2.83 9.16 -0.63
CA LEU A 78 -2.30 8.75 0.67
C LEU A 78 -1.54 9.90 1.33
N THR A 79 -1.90 10.21 2.59
CA THR A 79 -1.35 11.35 3.33
C THR A 79 -0.47 10.95 4.51
N ARG A 80 -0.57 9.70 4.97
CA ARG A 80 0.19 9.18 6.12
C ARG A 80 1.37 8.37 5.64
N LEU A 81 2.45 9.06 5.26
CA LEU A 81 3.64 8.48 4.67
C LEU A 81 4.89 9.02 5.38
N VAL A 82 5.87 8.14 5.58
CA VAL A 82 7.19 8.45 6.12
C VAL A 82 8.26 7.82 5.23
N GLU A 83 9.46 8.42 5.22
CA GLU A 83 10.65 7.88 4.57
C GLU A 83 11.49 7.10 5.59
#